data_AF-A0A3Q9IH22-F1
#
_entry.id   AF-A0A3Q9IH22-F1
#
_cell.length_a   1.000
_cell.length_b   1.000
_cell.length_c   1.000
_cell.angle_alpha   90.00
_cell.angle_beta   90.00
_cell.angle_gamma   90.00
#
_symmetry.space_group_name_H-M   'P 1'
#
loop_
_entity.id
_entity.type
_entity.pdbx_description
1 polymer ?
#
loop_
_entity_poly.entity_id
_entity_poly.type
_entity_poly.pdbx_seq_one_letter_code
_entity_poly.pdbx_strand_id
1 'polypeptide(L)'
;MGGRIMGGKPANWWIMLAAGIFAAVFLLKDFMDHGHAILAHAGYKGLLTSPTIHHKVGEALIGVILFMTALMRSIWPAERLIANLKASYPLMLVGAALNALAWFGSGLPATDFNKIWFALLVVVGVAAPPLLIRWLGKSKGAQTQA
;
A
#
# COMPACT_ATOMS: atom_id res chain seq x y z
N MET A 1 -11.98 -38.27 -18.84
CA MET A 1 -11.56 -37.83 -17.49
C MET A 1 -11.22 -36.35 -17.60
N GLY A 2 -12.09 -35.37 -17.32
CA GLY A 2 -13.10 -35.29 -16.27
C GLY A 2 -12.60 -34.34 -15.17
N GLY A 3 -12.80 -33.03 -15.36
CA GLY A 3 -12.88 -32.02 -14.29
C GLY A 3 -11.64 -31.72 -13.44
N ARG A 4 -10.74 -30.83 -13.90
CA ARG A 4 -10.05 -29.91 -12.98
C ARG A 4 -10.84 -28.61 -12.93
N ILE A 5 -11.83 -28.57 -12.04
CA ILE A 5 -12.55 -27.36 -11.70
C ILE A 5 -11.53 -26.38 -11.10
N MET A 6 -11.29 -25.27 -11.80
CA MET A 6 -10.56 -24.09 -11.32
C MET A 6 -11.33 -23.39 -10.18
N GLY A 7 -11.54 -24.05 -9.04
CA GLY A 7 -12.26 -23.49 -7.89
C GLY A 7 -11.47 -22.46 -7.06
N GLY A 8 -10.17 -22.29 -7.30
CA GLY A 8 -9.30 -21.46 -6.43
C GLY A 8 -9.30 -19.95 -6.73
N LYS A 9 -9.64 -19.51 -7.94
CA LYS A 9 -9.52 -18.09 -8.32
C LYS A 9 -10.56 -17.16 -7.65
N PRO A 10 -11.86 -17.48 -7.62
CA PRO A 10 -12.84 -16.61 -6.97
C PRO A 10 -12.74 -16.66 -5.44
N ALA A 11 -12.50 -17.82 -4.84
CA ALA A 11 -12.36 -17.96 -3.39
C ALA A 11 -11.17 -17.14 -2.85
N ASN A 12 -10.01 -17.19 -3.52
CA ASN A 12 -8.84 -16.39 -3.13
C ASN A 12 -9.10 -14.89 -3.24
N TRP A 13 -9.87 -14.46 -4.23
CA TRP A 13 -10.26 -13.06 -4.38
C TRP A 13 -11.14 -12.57 -3.24
N TRP A 14 -12.15 -13.35 -2.86
CA TRP A 14 -13.03 -13.03 -1.72
C TRP A 14 -12.28 -13.02 -0.38
N ILE A 15 -11.33 -13.95 -0.18
CA ILE A 15 -10.46 -13.98 1.00
C ILE A 15 -9.59 -12.71 1.06
N MET A 16 -8.97 -12.34 -0.07
CA MET A 16 -8.18 -11.10 -0.14
C MET A 16 -9.05 -9.88 0.15
N LEU A 17 -10.24 -9.78 -0.45
CA LEU A 17 -11.17 -8.69 -0.20
C LEU A 17 -11.53 -8.59 1.29
N ALA A 18 -11.91 -9.71 1.92
CA ALA A 18 -12.25 -9.74 3.35
C ALA A 18 -11.07 -9.32 4.23
N ALA A 19 -9.85 -9.80 3.92
CA ALA A 19 -8.64 -9.38 4.61
C ALA A 19 -8.36 -7.88 4.43
N GLY A 20 -8.59 -7.34 3.23
CA GLY A 20 -8.46 -5.91 2.95
C GLY A 20 -9.45 -5.05 3.72
N ILE A 21 -10.72 -5.46 3.81
CA ILE A 21 -11.74 -4.78 4.61
C ILE A 21 -11.34 -4.79 6.08
N PHE A 22 -10.92 -5.94 6.61
CA PHE A 22 -10.49 -6.04 8.00
C PHE A 22 -9.27 -5.13 8.29
N ALA A 23 -8.27 -5.15 7.41
CA ALA A 23 -7.10 -4.28 7.52
C ALA A 23 -7.48 -2.79 7.43
N ALA A 24 -8.41 -2.41 6.57
CA ALA A 24 -8.88 -1.03 6.45
C ALA A 24 -9.60 -0.56 7.72
N VAL A 25 -10.43 -1.41 8.34
CA VAL A 25 -11.09 -1.11 9.63
C VAL A 25 -10.03 -0.92 10.73
N PHE A 26 -9.03 -1.80 10.79
CA PHE A 26 -7.96 -1.69 11.77
C PHE A 26 -7.13 -0.40 11.57
N LEU A 27 -6.72 -0.10 10.33
CA LEU A 27 -5.98 1.11 10.00
C LEU A 27 -6.78 2.39 10.32
N LEU A 28 -8.09 2.39 10.05
CA LEU A 28 -8.94 3.54 10.35
C LEU A 28 -9.07 3.76 11.86
N LYS A 29 -9.33 2.69 12.61
CA LYS A 29 -9.40 2.76 14.08
C LYS A 29 -8.08 3.27 14.65
N ASP A 30 -6.97 2.68 14.24
CA ASP A 30 -5.64 3.04 14.71
C ASP A 30 -5.28 4.49 14.35
N PHE A 31 -5.64 4.94 13.15
CA PHE A 31 -5.49 6.34 12.75
C PHE A 31 -6.32 7.29 13.61
N MET A 32 -7.58 6.95 13.91
CA MET A 32 -8.46 7.76 14.76
C MET A 32 -7.95 7.85 16.20
N ASP A 33 -7.51 6.72 16.77
CA ASP A 33 -7.00 6.67 18.14
C ASP A 33 -5.77 7.57 18.30
N HIS A 34 -4.81 7.46 17.37
CA HIS A 34 -3.62 8.31 17.37
C HIS A 34 -3.95 9.77 17.02
N GLY A 35 -4.85 10.00 16.07
CA GLY A 35 -5.29 11.33 15.66
C GLY A 35 -5.94 12.10 16.80
N HIS A 36 -6.86 11.47 17.53
CA HIS A 36 -7.50 12.06 18.70
C HIS A 36 -6.50 12.33 19.83
N ALA A 37 -5.61 11.38 20.13
CA ALA A 37 -4.58 11.59 21.15
C ALA A 37 -3.68 12.78 20.81
N ILE A 38 -3.21 12.88 19.57
CA ILE A 38 -2.34 13.98 19.13
C ILE A 38 -3.11 15.30 19.12
N LEU A 39 -4.36 15.30 18.66
CA LEU A 39 -5.20 16.51 18.66
C LEU A 39 -5.43 17.03 20.08
N ALA A 40 -5.66 16.12 21.04
CA ALA A 40 -5.85 16.47 22.44
C ALA A 40 -4.59 17.04 23.11
N HIS A 41 -3.40 16.56 22.73
CA HIS A 41 -2.14 16.97 23.37
C HIS A 41 -1.39 18.11 22.67
N ALA A 42 -1.47 18.19 21.33
CA ALA A 42 -0.64 19.09 20.53
C ALA A 42 -1.46 19.92 19.51
N GLY A 43 -2.78 19.78 19.48
CA GLY A 43 -3.68 20.50 18.59
C GLY A 43 -3.45 20.22 17.10
N TYR A 44 -4.08 21.01 16.24
CA TYR A 44 -4.04 20.82 14.78
C TYR A 44 -2.63 20.91 14.19
N LYS A 45 -1.78 21.81 14.72
CA LYS A 45 -0.38 21.92 14.27
C LYS A 45 0.44 20.68 14.62
N GLY A 46 0.19 20.06 15.77
CA GLY A 46 0.80 18.79 16.16
C GLY A 46 0.39 17.64 15.25
N LEU A 47 -0.85 17.65 14.78
CA LEU A 47 -1.35 16.62 13.86
C LEU A 47 -0.63 16.65 12.50
N LEU A 48 -0.33 17.85 11.99
CA LEU A 48 0.38 18.06 10.71
C LEU A 48 1.90 17.86 10.79
N THR A 49 2.48 17.79 11.98
CA THR A 49 3.93 17.63 12.17
C THR A 49 4.29 16.31 12.82
N SER A 50 3.29 15.54 13.27
CA SER A 50 3.49 14.27 13.94
C SER A 50 4.08 13.21 12.99
N PRO A 51 5.24 12.61 13.34
CA PRO A 51 5.79 11.47 12.62
C PRO A 51 4.80 10.31 12.50
N THR A 52 3.98 10.08 13.51
CA THR A 52 2.95 9.03 13.50
C THR A 52 1.90 9.28 12.42
N ILE A 53 1.44 10.52 12.28
CA ILE A 53 0.43 10.88 11.26
C ILE A 53 1.03 10.80 9.87
N HIS A 54 2.25 11.32 9.68
CA HIS A 54 2.97 11.18 8.41
C HIS A 54 3.10 9.71 8.00
N HIS A 55 3.51 8.84 8.93
CA HIS A 55 3.60 7.41 8.65
C HIS A 55 2.24 6.81 8.26
N LYS A 56 1.18 7.02 9.07
CA LYS A 56 -0.13 6.39 8.82
C LYS A 56 -0.75 6.83 7.50
N VAL A 57 -0.68 8.13 7.18
CA VAL A 57 -1.15 8.64 5.88
C VAL A 57 -0.28 8.10 4.76
N GLY A 58 1.04 8.08 4.93
CA GLY A 58 1.95 7.58 3.92
C GLY A 58 1.79 6.07 3.66
N GLU A 59 1.56 5.29 4.70
CA GLU A 59 1.25 3.86 4.63
C GLU A 59 -0.04 3.62 3.83
N ALA A 60 -1.11 4.40 4.09
CA ALA A 60 -2.35 4.29 3.32
C ALA A 60 -2.14 4.62 1.83
N LEU A 61 -1.38 5.67 1.52
CA LEU A 61 -1.08 6.09 0.13
C LEU A 61 -0.25 5.07 -0.65
N ILE A 62 0.43 4.13 0.02
CA ILE A 62 1.19 3.05 -0.63
C ILE A 62 0.41 1.74 -0.57
N GLY A 63 0.04 1.32 0.63
CA GLY A 63 -0.57 0.02 0.92
C GLY A 63 -1.90 -0.17 0.21
N VAL A 64 -2.79 0.84 0.22
CA VAL A 64 -4.11 0.72 -0.42
C VAL A 64 -3.96 0.52 -1.93
N ILE A 65 -3.05 1.26 -2.58
CA ILE A 65 -2.85 1.17 -4.02
C ILE A 65 -2.26 -0.18 -4.42
N LEU A 66 -1.26 -0.67 -3.68
CA LEU A 66 -0.65 -1.97 -3.93
C LEU A 66 -1.63 -3.11 -3.66
N PHE A 67 -2.39 -3.02 -2.57
CA PHE A 67 -3.42 -4.00 -2.24
C PHE A 67 -4.51 -4.04 -3.32
N MET A 68 -5.03 -2.89 -3.75
CA MET A 68 -6.02 -2.81 -4.83
C MET A 68 -5.47 -3.37 -6.14
N THR A 69 -4.20 -3.10 -6.46
CA THR A 69 -3.53 -3.66 -7.64
C THR A 69 -3.49 -5.20 -7.57
N ALA A 70 -3.14 -5.75 -6.40
CA ALA A 70 -3.10 -7.19 -6.18
C ALA A 70 -4.50 -7.82 -6.25
N LEU A 71 -5.49 -7.21 -5.59
CA LEU A 71 -6.88 -7.64 -5.55
C LEU A 71 -7.49 -7.65 -6.97
N MET A 72 -7.27 -6.59 -7.74
CA MET A 72 -7.87 -6.47 -9.08
C MET A 72 -7.15 -7.29 -10.15
N ARG A 73 -6.00 -7.91 -9.82
CA ARG A 73 -5.20 -8.68 -10.78
C ARG A 73 -5.96 -9.83 -11.46
N SER A 74 -6.91 -10.45 -10.77
CA SER A 74 -7.72 -11.54 -11.32
C SER A 74 -8.95 -11.07 -12.11
N ILE A 75 -9.26 -9.78 -12.06
CA ILE A 75 -10.47 -9.19 -12.67
C ILE A 75 -10.10 -8.28 -13.85
N TRP A 76 -9.05 -7.47 -13.69
CA TRP A 76 -8.66 -6.48 -14.67
C TRP A 76 -7.54 -6.97 -15.59
N PRO A 77 -7.56 -6.56 -16.88
CA PRO A 77 -6.46 -6.82 -17.78
C PRO A 77 -5.21 -6.06 -17.33
N ALA A 78 -4.04 -6.58 -17.71
CA ALA A 78 -2.74 -6.02 -17.31
C ALA A 78 -2.58 -4.55 -17.71
N GLU A 79 -3.13 -4.13 -18.86
CA GLU A 79 -3.11 -2.75 -19.34
C GLU A 79 -3.81 -1.79 -18.38
N ARG A 80 -4.98 -2.19 -17.86
CA ARG A 80 -5.74 -1.39 -16.90
C ARG A 80 -5.01 -1.28 -15.57
N LEU A 81 -4.39 -2.37 -15.11
CA LEU A 81 -3.56 -2.37 -13.90
C LEU A 81 -2.34 -1.46 -14.04
N ILE A 82 -1.65 -1.52 -15.19
CA ILE A 82 -0.51 -0.65 -15.51
C ILE A 82 -0.93 0.82 -15.57
N ALA A 83 -2.06 1.13 -16.23
CA ALA A 83 -2.56 2.50 -16.33
C ALA A 83 -2.86 3.08 -14.94
N ASN A 84 -3.52 2.30 -14.09
CA ASN A 84 -3.81 2.71 -12.72
C ASN A 84 -2.54 2.88 -11.88
N LEU A 85 -1.59 1.94 -11.95
CA LEU A 85 -0.30 2.08 -11.27
C LEU A 85 0.45 3.35 -11.69
N LYS A 86 0.45 3.69 -12.99
CA LYS A 86 1.06 4.93 -13.49
C LYS A 86 0.34 6.17 -12.95
N ALA A 87 -0.99 6.18 -12.97
CA ALA A 87 -1.79 7.29 -12.47
C ALA A 87 -1.64 7.47 -10.94
N SER A 88 -1.51 6.37 -10.21
CA SER A 88 -1.34 6.36 -8.76
C SER A 88 0.10 6.57 -8.29
N TYR A 89 1.10 6.47 -9.18
CA TYR A 89 2.51 6.58 -8.80
C TYR A 89 2.86 7.90 -8.09
N PRO A 90 2.38 9.08 -8.53
CA PRO A 90 2.61 10.32 -7.78
C PRO A 90 2.10 10.27 -6.34
N LEU A 91 0.95 9.64 -6.09
CA LEU A 91 0.42 9.46 -4.73
C LEU A 91 1.30 8.53 -3.90
N MET A 92 1.82 7.46 -4.48
CA MET A 92 2.76 6.57 -3.79
C MET A 92 4.09 7.27 -3.47
N LEU A 93 4.56 8.17 -4.34
CA LEU A 93 5.73 9.01 -4.06
C LEU A 93 5.47 9.99 -2.92
N VAL A 94 4.28 10.59 -2.84
CA VAL A 94 3.86 11.39 -1.68
C VAL A 94 3.85 10.51 -0.42
N GLY A 95 3.31 9.29 -0.51
CA GLY A 95 3.33 8.35 0.60
C GLY A 95 4.75 7.97 1.05
N ALA A 96 5.68 7.80 0.11
CA ALA A 96 7.08 7.56 0.40
C ALA A 96 7.71 8.78 1.09
N ALA A 97 7.45 10.00 0.60
CA ALA A 97 7.95 11.22 1.22
C ALA A 97 7.45 11.38 2.67
N LEU A 98 6.18 11.11 2.94
CA LEU A 98 5.63 11.15 4.29
C LEU A 98 6.28 10.11 5.22
N ASN A 99 6.54 8.89 4.74
CA ASN A 99 7.27 7.88 5.52
C ASN A 99 8.74 8.28 5.75
N ALA A 100 9.38 8.95 4.79
CA ALA A 100 10.71 9.51 5.00
C ALA A 100 10.70 10.59 6.09
N LEU A 101 9.72 11.49 6.08
CA LEU A 101 9.53 12.48 7.14
C LEU A 101 9.30 11.81 8.50
N ALA A 102 8.52 10.73 8.56
CA ALA A 102 8.34 9.96 9.79
C ALA A 102 9.64 9.29 10.28
N TRP A 103 10.47 8.78 9.38
CA TRP A 103 11.79 8.22 9.70
C TRP A 103 12.70 9.26 10.37
N PHE A 104 12.81 10.44 9.77
CA PHE A 104 13.67 11.51 10.31
C PHE A 104 13.07 12.15 11.57
N GLY A 105 11.75 12.29 11.67
CA GLY A 105 11.08 13.00 12.76
C GLY A 105 10.78 12.17 14.02
N SER A 106 10.77 10.84 13.94
CA SER A 106 10.26 9.98 15.04
C SER A 106 11.13 9.92 16.31
N GLY A 107 12.39 10.37 16.28
CA GLY A 107 13.31 10.24 17.43
C GLY A 107 13.66 8.80 17.84
N LEU A 108 13.03 7.78 17.25
CA LEU A 108 13.25 6.37 17.56
C LEU A 108 14.64 5.89 17.13
N PRO A 109 15.22 4.86 17.79
CA PRO A 109 16.43 4.21 17.34
C PRO A 109 16.28 3.61 15.94
N ALA A 110 17.35 3.58 15.14
CA ALA A 110 17.32 3.04 13.78
C ALA A 110 16.97 1.54 13.73
N THR A 111 17.15 0.82 14.84
CA THR A 111 16.81 -0.61 15.00
C THR A 111 15.35 -0.83 15.40
N ASP A 112 14.60 0.22 15.70
CA ASP A 112 13.19 0.11 16.06
C ASP A 112 12.36 -0.40 14.87
N PHE A 113 11.40 -1.29 15.15
CA PHE A 113 10.55 -1.87 14.13
C PHE A 113 9.80 -0.81 13.31
N ASN A 114 9.22 0.20 13.96
CA ASN A 114 8.47 1.25 13.26
C ASN A 114 9.39 2.05 12.35
N LYS A 115 10.60 2.34 12.83
CA LYS A 115 11.58 3.03 12.01
C LYS A 115 11.87 2.18 10.78
N ILE A 116 12.30 0.92 10.93
CA ILE A 116 12.54 -0.02 9.82
C ILE A 116 11.33 -0.07 8.85
N TRP A 117 10.11 -0.11 9.38
CA TRP A 117 8.89 -0.12 8.60
C TRP A 117 8.72 1.14 7.74
N PHE A 118 9.01 2.33 8.28
CA PHE A 118 8.97 3.58 7.50
C PHE A 118 9.95 3.52 6.33
N ALA A 119 11.19 3.06 6.54
CA ALA A 119 12.17 2.93 5.46
C ALA A 119 11.72 1.92 4.39
N LEU A 120 11.14 0.79 4.80
CA LEU A 120 10.58 -0.18 3.86
C LEU A 120 9.49 0.46 3.02
N LEU A 121 8.58 1.24 3.61
CA LEU A 121 7.54 1.95 2.86
C LEU A 121 8.12 2.99 1.91
N VAL A 122 9.18 3.71 2.26
CA VAL A 122 9.90 4.60 1.32
C VAL A 122 10.37 3.83 0.11
N VAL A 123 11.10 2.72 0.32
CA VAL A 123 11.64 1.89 -0.77
C VAL A 123 10.52 1.32 -1.62
N VAL A 124 9.46 0.77 -1.00
CA VAL A 124 8.32 0.19 -1.69
C VAL A 124 7.56 1.25 -2.49
N GLY A 125 7.28 2.43 -1.91
CA GLY A 125 6.56 3.51 -2.59
C GLY A 125 7.27 4.01 -3.85
N VAL A 126 8.61 4.02 -3.85
CA VAL A 126 9.43 4.43 -5.00
C VAL A 126 9.62 3.29 -6.00
N ALA A 127 9.99 2.10 -5.53
CA ALA A 127 10.45 1.02 -6.41
C ALA A 127 9.33 0.09 -6.88
N ALA A 128 8.25 -0.10 -6.12
CA ALA A 128 7.22 -1.08 -6.48
C ALA A 128 6.50 -0.72 -7.80
N PRO A 129 6.08 0.53 -8.06
CA PRO A 129 5.37 0.86 -9.30
C PRO A 129 6.15 0.53 -10.58
N PRO A 130 7.41 0.99 -10.79
CA PRO A 130 8.15 0.65 -12.02
C PRO A 130 8.43 -0.86 -12.13
N LEU A 131 8.69 -1.55 -11.02
CA LEU A 131 8.91 -3.00 -11.02
C LEU A 131 7.64 -3.78 -11.41
N LEU A 132 6.50 -3.44 -10.81
CA LEU A 132 5.21 -4.07 -11.10
C LEU A 132 4.76 -3.78 -12.54
N ILE A 133 4.92 -2.55 -13.03
CA ILE A 133 4.61 -2.19 -14.42
C ILE A 133 5.44 -3.04 -15.38
N ARG A 134 6.76 -3.17 -15.14
CA ARG A 134 7.64 -4.00 -15.98
C ARG A 134 7.22 -5.47 -15.96
N TRP A 135 6.87 -6.00 -14.80
CA TRP A 135 6.48 -7.40 -14.65
C TRP A 135 5.13 -7.71 -15.30
N LEU A 136 4.12 -6.84 -15.11
CA LEU A 136 2.84 -6.95 -15.79
C LEU A 136 2.99 -6.85 -17.31
N GLY A 137 3.87 -5.96 -17.79
CA GLY A 137 4.19 -5.82 -19.21
C GLY A 137 4.84 -7.06 -19.82
N LYS A 138 5.76 -7.73 -19.11
CA LYS A 138 6.37 -8.99 -19.56
C LYS A 138 5.38 -10.15 -19.65
N SER A 139 4.42 -10.20 -18.73
CA SER A 139 3.40 -11.26 -18.69
C SER A 139 2.52 -11.28 -19.95
N LYS A 140 2.33 -10.12 -20.59
CA LYS A 140 1.67 -10.00 -21.90
C LYS A 140 2.47 -10.66 -23.03
N GLY A 141 3.78 -10.40 -23.08
CA GLY A 141 4.66 -10.96 -24.11
C GLY A 141 4.69 -12.49 -24.11
N ALA A 142 4.64 -13.12 -22.93
CA ALA A 142 4.58 -14.56 -22.80
C ALA A 142 3.23 -15.19 -23.21
N GLN A 143 2.12 -14.46 -23.05
CA GLN A 143 0.78 -14.92 -23.48
C GLN A 143 0.51 -14.76 -24.98
N THR A 144 1.31 -13.94 -25.69
CA THR A 144 1.13 -13.75 -27.14
C THR A 144 1.98 -14.73 -27.96
N GLN A 145 2.80 -15.57 -27.31
CA GLN A 145 3.71 -16.55 -27.92
C GLN A 145 3.31 -18.00 -27.65
N ALA A 146 2.17 -18.23 -26.99
CA ALA A 146 1.58 -19.55 -26.72
C ALA A 146 0.25 -19.68 -27.47
#